data_AF-A0A1D2MF84-F1
#
_entry.id   AF-A0A1D2MF84-F1
#
_cell.length_a   1.000
_cell.length_b   1.000
_cell.length_c   1.000
_cell.angle_alpha   90.00
_cell.angle_beta   90.00
_cell.angle_gamma   90.00
#
_symmetry.space_group_name_H-M   'P 1'
#
loop_
_entity.id
_entity.type
_entity.pdbx_description
1 polymer ?
#
loop_
_entity_poly.entity_id
_entity_poly.type
_entity_poly.pdbx_seq_one_letter_code
_entity_poly.pdbx_strand_id
1 'polypeptide(L)'
;MSNPSKRSNCCSTALKKFSKILICNQSDAYPLTMRHNKTDTKKLHKNIFVAALCFLTAVCLGWVLLPYAISSAITAKGVISPELNAELYSAWIHPPMPVYMKLYLFNVTNADEVTLGALPKFEELGPFVFLKNMTKINITVDEDADTSTYWVYNSFQYSESLSVNISLQEKVTLINVPFVSAAIKITYELTWPLDEISRTILLNYKEPPFIKKTIEEALFKGWKVPFLEKIKEEVGFELPLLPNNTFRLMLDQNDTAKGPFTVSRGIKNKSSFGSIVKFENKTELAYWPKGSTCNNIVGSDGTIYPSPITKMTVLRAFNSDLCRSLSVTYNENVVFDGVNAFKFTTPASLLRDPRECNETRCYCYDEDVNMCLKGGVSELGPCKQGAPVAMSYPHFLHGDPEYIEKSGSIPDSDKHSAFVVIHPRTGIVLQGSMKFQINLMLKPIRSIKSLSKIPEMVFPLMWAEECASLDANSMQQFRAALLLIWIVEFTAKWILPGITLMALTVFVARKLGCKRVAPRHEYYLTNNVVPAFTNGKVSHVPESKRSMELDENVPLSVYPQFETEPS
;
A
#
# COMPACT_ATOMS: atom_id res chain seq x y z
N MET A 1 40.31 42.36 36.05
CA MET A 1 39.64 43.15 37.11
C MET A 1 38.23 42.61 37.22
N SER A 2 37.66 42.18 38.33
CA SER A 2 38.12 41.97 39.71
C SER A 2 36.93 41.29 40.39
N ASN A 3 37.18 40.10 40.94
CA ASN A 3 36.45 39.53 42.09
C ASN A 3 36.57 40.52 43.28
N PRO A 4 36.09 40.23 44.50
CA PRO A 4 34.79 39.81 45.04
C PRO A 4 34.41 40.65 46.29
N SER A 5 33.55 40.09 47.16
CA SER A 5 33.47 40.32 48.63
C SER A 5 32.40 41.33 49.06
N LYS A 6 31.64 41.17 50.15
CA LYS A 6 31.88 40.60 51.49
C LYS A 6 30.50 40.24 52.11
N ARG A 7 30.34 39.10 52.81
CA ARG A 7 30.38 38.92 54.30
C ARG A 7 29.32 39.80 55.03
N SER A 8 28.55 39.32 56.01
CA SER A 8 28.77 38.25 56.98
C SER A 8 27.52 37.95 57.84
N ASN A 9 27.37 36.66 58.17
CA ASN A 9 27.11 36.07 59.50
C ASN A 9 25.91 36.51 60.36
N CYS A 10 25.00 35.56 60.57
CA CYS A 10 24.57 34.98 61.86
C CYS A 10 23.60 33.84 61.52
N CYS A 11 23.56 32.65 62.11
CA CYS A 11 24.17 32.08 63.29
C CYS A 11 24.12 30.54 63.14
N SER A 12 25.19 29.87 63.57
CA SER A 12 25.24 28.56 64.25
C SER A 12 23.95 27.69 64.18
N THR A 13 24.00 26.44 63.71
CA THR A 13 24.55 25.33 64.52
C THR A 13 24.96 24.13 63.67
N ALA A 14 26.14 23.62 63.99
CA ALA A 14 26.90 22.61 63.30
C ALA A 14 26.31 21.18 63.38
N LEU A 15 26.41 20.47 62.25
CA LEU A 15 27.12 19.19 62.10
C LEU A 15 27.71 18.62 63.41
N LYS A 16 26.89 17.94 64.21
CA LYS A 16 27.33 17.09 65.35
C LYS A 16 26.34 15.94 65.60
N LYS A 17 26.57 14.80 64.94
CA LYS A 17 26.17 13.42 65.28
C LYS A 17 26.75 12.59 64.13
N PHE A 18 27.91 11.97 64.19
CA PHE A 18 28.46 11.05 65.17
C PHE A 18 29.99 11.07 65.03
N SER A 19 30.73 11.36 66.10
CA SER A 19 32.19 11.19 66.15
C SER A 19 32.69 11.40 67.59
N LYS A 20 33.50 10.45 68.08
CA LYS A 20 34.07 10.25 69.44
C LYS A 20 33.06 9.63 70.42
N ILE A 21 33.30 8.45 71.00
CA ILE A 21 34.47 8.07 71.79
C ILE A 21 34.88 6.62 71.47
N LEU A 22 36.11 6.43 71.02
CA LEU A 22 36.85 5.17 71.09
C LEU A 22 38.29 5.59 71.46
N ILE A 23 38.61 5.47 72.75
CA ILE A 23 39.98 5.48 73.25
C ILE A 23 40.28 4.04 73.63
N CYS A 24 41.40 3.56 73.10
CA CYS A 24 42.19 2.39 73.42
C CYS A 24 41.66 1.44 74.51
N ASN A 25 41.48 0.17 74.13
CA ASN A 25 42.30 -0.83 74.81
C ASN A 25 42.88 -1.81 73.79
N GLN A 26 44.18 -1.98 73.95
CA GLN A 26 45.11 -2.74 73.15
C GLN A 26 45.10 -4.16 73.71
N SER A 27 44.64 -5.13 72.92
CA SER A 27 44.88 -6.54 73.21
C SER A 27 44.75 -7.35 71.92
N ASP A 28 45.92 -7.78 71.47
CA ASP A 28 46.20 -9.01 70.74
C ASP A 28 45.76 -9.11 69.27
N ALA A 29 46.77 -8.87 68.44
CA ALA A 29 46.85 -9.28 67.06
C ALA A 29 46.62 -10.80 66.94
N TYR A 30 45.51 -11.17 66.33
CA TYR A 30 45.38 -12.44 65.62
C TYR A 30 45.03 -12.12 64.17
N PRO A 31 45.82 -12.56 63.17
CA PRO A 31 45.44 -12.39 61.78
C PRO A 31 44.29 -13.37 61.52
N LEU A 32 43.05 -12.91 61.63
CA LEU A 32 41.92 -13.56 60.98
C LEU A 32 42.13 -13.41 59.47
N THR A 33 42.94 -14.32 58.94
CA THR A 33 42.91 -14.66 57.53
C THR A 33 41.50 -15.15 57.23
N MET A 34 40.63 -14.22 56.84
CA MET A 34 39.47 -14.55 56.02
C MET A 34 40.03 -15.17 54.74
N ARG A 35 40.22 -16.49 54.77
CA ARG A 35 40.47 -17.30 53.60
C ARG A 35 39.17 -17.25 52.79
N HIS A 36 38.95 -16.14 52.09
CA HIS A 36 37.96 -16.09 51.05
C HIS A 36 38.38 -17.18 50.06
N ASN A 37 37.59 -18.25 50.02
CA ASN A 37 37.83 -19.38 49.12
C ASN A 37 37.87 -18.81 47.69
N LYS A 38 39.07 -18.53 47.16
CA LYS A 38 39.28 -17.96 45.81
C LYS A 38 38.56 -18.79 44.75
N THR A 39 38.31 -20.06 45.05
CA THR A 39 37.58 -21.04 44.25
C THR A 39 36.07 -20.76 44.20
N ASP A 40 35.42 -20.36 45.30
CA ASP A 40 33.98 -20.06 45.33
C ASP A 40 33.65 -18.72 44.66
N THR A 41 34.50 -17.72 44.83
CA THR A 41 34.35 -16.43 44.12
C THR A 41 34.55 -16.61 42.62
N LYS A 42 35.57 -17.38 42.17
CA LYS A 42 35.75 -17.69 40.74
C LYS A 42 34.57 -18.45 40.14
N LYS A 43 33.97 -19.40 40.87
CA LYS A 43 32.78 -20.16 40.41
C LYS A 43 31.53 -19.28 40.31
N LEU A 44 31.36 -18.34 41.25
CA LEU A 44 30.30 -17.34 41.21
C LEU A 44 30.44 -16.39 40.01
N HIS A 45 31.65 -15.86 39.78
CA HIS A 45 31.91 -14.99 38.62
C HIS A 45 31.67 -15.73 37.29
N LYS A 46 32.08 -17.01 37.20
CA LYS A 46 31.81 -17.85 36.01
C LYS A 46 30.31 -18.01 35.76
N ASN A 47 29.51 -18.28 36.79
CA ASN A 47 28.06 -18.48 36.62
C ASN A 47 27.32 -17.19 36.31
N ILE A 48 27.72 -16.06 36.91
CA ILE A 48 27.18 -14.74 36.58
C ILE A 48 27.52 -14.37 35.13
N PHE A 49 28.75 -14.65 34.70
CA PHE A 49 29.17 -14.44 33.31
C PHE A 49 28.33 -15.25 32.32
N VAL A 50 28.08 -16.54 32.60
CA VAL A 50 27.22 -17.39 31.76
C VAL A 50 25.79 -16.86 31.70
N ALA A 51 25.21 -16.46 32.84
CA ALA A 51 23.84 -15.94 32.86
C ALA A 51 23.72 -14.57 32.18
N ALA A 52 24.72 -13.69 32.32
CA ALA A 52 24.81 -12.44 31.58
C ALA A 52 24.95 -12.69 30.07
N LEU A 53 25.74 -13.69 29.67
CA LEU A 53 25.84 -14.11 28.27
C LEU A 53 24.50 -14.63 27.73
N CYS A 54 23.77 -15.46 28.51
CA CYS A 54 22.42 -15.92 28.14
C CYS A 54 21.41 -14.77 28.00
N PHE A 55 21.51 -13.75 28.85
CA PHE A 55 20.68 -12.55 28.72
C PHE A 55 21.03 -11.78 27.44
N LEU A 56 22.32 -11.56 27.17
CA LEU A 56 22.78 -10.89 25.94
C LEU A 56 22.38 -11.66 24.68
N THR A 57 22.46 -12.99 24.68
CA THR A 57 21.99 -13.80 23.55
C THR A 57 20.47 -13.72 23.39
N ALA A 58 19.69 -13.74 24.47
CA ALA A 58 18.24 -13.55 24.40
C ALA A 58 17.86 -12.17 23.84
N VAL A 59 18.56 -11.11 24.25
CA VAL A 59 18.37 -9.76 23.70
C VAL A 59 18.75 -9.73 22.21
N CYS A 60 19.89 -10.30 21.82
CA CYS A 60 20.30 -10.36 20.41
C CYS A 60 19.29 -11.16 19.55
N LEU A 61 18.81 -12.30 20.06
CA LEU A 61 17.79 -13.11 19.41
C LEU A 61 16.50 -12.32 19.20
N GLY A 62 16.00 -11.63 20.23
CA GLY A 62 14.74 -10.89 20.17
C GLY A 62 14.81 -9.61 19.33
N TRP A 63 15.90 -8.84 19.42
CA TRP A 63 15.99 -7.51 18.82
C TRP A 63 16.67 -7.48 17.45
N VAL A 64 17.48 -8.48 17.11
CA VAL A 64 18.25 -8.51 15.86
C VAL A 64 17.86 -9.73 15.01
N LEU A 65 18.07 -10.94 15.52
CA LEU A 65 17.96 -12.16 14.70
C LEU A 65 16.51 -12.47 14.31
N LEU A 66 15.56 -12.42 15.24
CA LEU A 66 14.16 -12.71 14.93
C LEU A 66 13.51 -11.67 14.00
N PRO A 67 13.64 -10.34 14.23
CA PRO A 67 13.09 -9.36 13.30
C PRO A 67 13.65 -9.50 11.89
N TYR A 68 14.96 -9.78 11.77
CA TYR A 68 15.59 -10.09 10.50
C TYR A 68 15.02 -11.35 9.85
N ALA A 69 14.87 -12.44 10.62
CA ALA A 69 14.30 -13.69 10.12
C ALA A 69 12.85 -13.53 9.65
N ILE A 70 12.02 -12.80 10.40
CA ILE A 70 10.63 -12.51 10.00
C ILE A 70 10.61 -11.66 8.73
N SER A 71 11.42 -10.59 8.67
CA SER A 71 11.50 -9.76 7.46
C SER A 71 11.94 -10.58 6.25
N SER A 72 12.97 -11.42 6.42
CA SER A 72 13.45 -12.33 5.38
C SER A 72 12.38 -13.34 4.96
N ALA A 73 11.58 -13.87 5.89
CA ALA A 73 10.50 -14.80 5.60
C ALA A 73 9.36 -14.14 4.81
N ILE A 74 9.00 -12.89 5.14
CA ILE A 74 8.01 -12.10 4.40
C ILE A 74 8.50 -11.88 2.96
N THR A 75 9.74 -11.40 2.78
CA THR A 75 10.32 -11.20 1.44
C THR A 75 10.45 -12.51 0.68
N ALA A 76 10.81 -13.62 1.34
CA ALA A 76 10.92 -14.92 0.70
C ALA A 76 9.58 -15.42 0.14
N LYS A 77 8.45 -15.10 0.80
CA LYS A 77 7.09 -15.43 0.33
C LYS A 77 6.61 -14.60 -0.86
N GLY A 78 7.26 -13.48 -1.19
CA GLY A 78 6.94 -12.69 -2.39
C GLY A 78 7.43 -13.38 -3.67
N VAL A 79 6.72 -14.41 -4.12
CA VAL A 79 7.06 -15.21 -5.31
C VAL A 79 5.80 -15.61 -6.07
N ILE A 80 5.81 -15.43 -7.39
CA ILE A 80 4.76 -15.91 -8.30
C ILE A 80 5.10 -17.35 -8.73
N SER A 81 4.77 -18.34 -7.90
CA SER A 81 4.99 -19.76 -8.21
C SER A 81 3.95 -20.62 -7.49
N PRO A 82 3.25 -21.52 -8.19
CA PRO A 82 2.32 -22.43 -7.55
C PRO A 82 3.03 -23.43 -6.61
N GLU A 83 4.30 -23.77 -6.88
CA GLU A 83 5.08 -24.71 -6.07
C GLU A 83 5.62 -24.06 -4.78
N LEU A 84 6.09 -22.81 -4.87
CA LEU A 84 6.72 -22.11 -3.75
C LEU A 84 5.73 -21.29 -2.92
N ASN A 85 4.65 -20.79 -3.54
CA ASN A 85 3.60 -20.04 -2.86
C ASN A 85 2.24 -20.12 -3.61
N ALA A 86 1.55 -21.25 -3.45
CA ALA A 86 0.25 -21.50 -4.08
C ALA A 86 -0.82 -20.44 -3.76
N GLU A 87 -0.84 -19.92 -2.53
CA GLU A 87 -1.83 -18.92 -2.09
C GLU A 87 -1.65 -17.59 -2.84
N LEU A 88 -0.42 -17.05 -2.87
CA LEU A 88 -0.11 -15.83 -3.60
C LEU A 88 -0.27 -16.02 -5.11
N TYR A 89 0.12 -17.19 -5.65
CA TYR A 89 -0.06 -17.50 -7.05
C TYR A 89 -1.55 -17.51 -7.44
N SER A 90 -2.41 -18.13 -6.62
CA SER A 90 -3.86 -18.13 -6.83
C SER A 90 -4.44 -16.71 -6.76
N ALA A 91 -4.06 -15.93 -5.74
CA ALA A 91 -4.48 -14.53 -5.61
C ALA A 91 -3.97 -13.62 -6.74
N TRP A 92 -2.80 -13.93 -7.31
CA TRP A 92 -2.25 -13.20 -8.46
C TRP A 92 -3.05 -13.49 -9.74
N ILE A 93 -3.52 -14.73 -9.93
CA ILE A 93 -4.38 -15.10 -11.07
C ILE A 93 -5.79 -14.53 -10.91
N HIS A 94 -6.37 -14.72 -9.73
CA HIS A 94 -7.72 -14.30 -9.35
C HIS A 94 -7.62 -13.40 -8.11
N PRO A 95 -7.51 -12.07 -8.30
CA PRO A 95 -7.48 -11.14 -7.19
C PRO A 95 -8.68 -11.38 -6.25
N PRO A 96 -8.45 -11.58 -4.94
CA PRO A 96 -9.54 -11.86 -3.99
C PRO A 96 -10.39 -10.62 -3.69
N MET A 97 -9.90 -9.43 -4.07
CA MET A 97 -10.54 -8.15 -3.83
C MET A 97 -11.50 -7.81 -4.99
N PRO A 98 -12.76 -7.45 -4.72
CA PRO A 98 -13.64 -6.94 -5.76
C PRO A 98 -13.07 -5.62 -6.29
N VAL A 99 -12.92 -5.53 -7.61
CA VAL A 99 -12.50 -4.31 -8.29
C VAL A 99 -13.75 -3.64 -8.85
N TYR A 100 -13.97 -2.38 -8.51
CA TYR A 100 -15.09 -1.58 -9.01
C TYR A 100 -14.57 -0.52 -9.98
N MET A 101 -15.19 -0.45 -11.15
CA MET A 101 -15.02 0.62 -12.11
C MET A 101 -16.20 1.58 -11.98
N LYS A 102 -15.94 2.81 -11.54
CA LYS A 102 -16.93 3.88 -11.48
C LYS A 102 -16.70 4.86 -12.62
N LEU A 103 -17.74 5.10 -13.41
CA LEU A 103 -17.69 5.93 -14.61
C LEU A 103 -18.56 7.17 -14.41
N TYR A 104 -18.02 8.34 -14.77
CA TYR A 104 -18.69 9.62 -14.68
C TYR A 104 -18.64 10.29 -16.05
N LEU A 105 -19.80 10.61 -16.62
CA LEU A 105 -19.94 11.22 -17.94
C LEU A 105 -20.14 12.73 -17.82
N PHE A 106 -19.57 13.49 -18.74
CA PHE A 106 -19.83 14.93 -18.84
C PHE A 106 -20.93 15.19 -19.88
N ASN A 107 -22.17 15.40 -19.40
CA ASN A 107 -23.32 15.77 -20.22
C ASN A 107 -23.23 17.22 -20.67
N VAL A 108 -23.46 17.48 -21.97
CA VAL A 108 -23.41 18.83 -22.53
C VAL A 108 -24.80 19.46 -22.56
N THR A 109 -25.02 20.52 -21.79
CA THR A 109 -26.35 21.13 -21.64
C THR A 109 -26.66 22.20 -22.68
N ASN A 110 -25.64 22.77 -23.34
CA ASN A 110 -25.77 23.84 -24.32
C ASN A 110 -25.14 23.54 -25.70
N ALA A 111 -25.28 22.30 -26.19
CA ALA A 111 -24.64 21.82 -27.41
C ALA A 111 -24.81 22.74 -28.64
N ASP A 112 -26.01 23.29 -28.86
CA ASP A 112 -26.28 24.18 -30.00
C ASP A 112 -25.48 25.49 -29.90
N GLU A 113 -25.37 26.08 -28.71
CA GLU A 113 -24.57 27.28 -28.47
C GLU A 113 -23.08 27.02 -28.72
N VAL A 114 -22.59 25.83 -28.38
CA VAL A 114 -21.19 25.43 -28.61
C VAL A 114 -20.87 25.39 -30.10
N THR A 115 -21.79 24.91 -30.95
CA THR A 115 -21.61 24.97 -32.40
C THR A 115 -21.56 26.39 -32.97
N LEU A 116 -22.03 27.38 -32.20
CA LEU A 116 -21.98 28.81 -32.54
C LEU A 116 -20.77 29.52 -31.92
N GLY A 117 -19.96 28.82 -31.12
CA GLY A 117 -18.73 29.32 -30.50
C GLY A 117 -18.83 29.68 -29.02
N ALA A 118 -19.92 29.33 -28.35
CA ALA A 118 -19.98 29.40 -26.89
C ALA A 118 -19.10 28.32 -26.24
N LEU A 119 -18.67 28.56 -25.00
CA LEU A 119 -18.04 27.52 -24.19
C LEU A 119 -19.08 26.48 -23.75
N PRO A 120 -18.70 25.18 -23.69
CA PRO A 120 -19.60 24.12 -23.24
C PRO A 120 -19.89 24.23 -21.74
N LYS A 121 -21.13 23.93 -21.37
CA LYS A 121 -21.59 23.75 -20.00
C LYS A 121 -21.76 22.26 -19.75
N PHE A 122 -20.99 21.75 -18.81
CA PHE A 122 -21.02 20.34 -18.45
C PHE A 122 -21.85 20.10 -17.18
N GLU A 123 -22.58 19.00 -17.19
CA GLU A 123 -23.21 18.41 -16.03
C GLU A 123 -22.64 17.00 -15.83
N GLU A 124 -22.08 16.73 -14.66
CA GLU A 124 -21.53 15.41 -14.35
C GLU A 124 -22.66 14.43 -14.04
N LEU A 125 -22.67 13.29 -14.74
CA LEU A 125 -23.58 12.17 -14.50
C LEU A 125 -22.80 10.96 -14.01
N GLY A 126 -23.11 10.48 -12.81
CA GLY A 126 -22.49 9.28 -12.24
C GLY A 126 -22.51 9.27 -10.71
N PRO A 127 -21.86 8.26 -10.09
CA PRO A 127 -21.15 7.18 -10.76
C PRO A 127 -22.09 6.13 -11.36
N PHE A 128 -21.71 5.61 -12.53
CA PHE A 128 -22.19 4.31 -13.03
C PHE A 128 -21.16 3.26 -12.64
N VAL A 129 -21.53 2.34 -11.75
CA VAL A 129 -20.61 1.40 -11.11
C VAL A 129 -20.71 0.03 -11.76
N PHE A 130 -19.55 -0.53 -12.10
CA PHE A 130 -19.41 -1.87 -12.66
C PHE A 130 -18.43 -2.68 -11.82
N LEU A 131 -18.80 -3.92 -11.47
CA LEU A 131 -17.86 -4.89 -10.94
C LEU A 131 -16.97 -5.38 -12.09
N LYS A 132 -15.66 -5.17 -11.96
CA LYS A 132 -14.65 -5.61 -12.90
C LYS A 132 -14.09 -6.95 -12.44
N ASN A 133 -14.33 -8.00 -13.23
CA ASN A 133 -13.71 -9.30 -13.04
C ASN A 133 -12.44 -9.36 -13.88
N MET A 134 -11.31 -9.60 -13.23
CA MET A 134 -10.00 -9.74 -13.86
C MET A 134 -9.47 -11.15 -13.63
N THR A 135 -9.00 -11.80 -14.69
CA THR A 135 -8.37 -13.12 -14.57
C THR A 135 -7.18 -13.21 -15.51
N LYS A 136 -6.05 -13.72 -14.99
CA LYS A 136 -4.88 -14.02 -15.80
C LYS A 136 -5.06 -15.38 -16.47
N ILE A 137 -4.99 -15.43 -17.79
CA ILE A 137 -5.19 -16.63 -18.61
C ILE A 137 -3.95 -16.92 -19.47
N ASN A 138 -3.86 -18.14 -20.02
CA ASN A 138 -2.79 -18.57 -20.90
C ASN A 138 -1.39 -18.33 -20.31
N ILE A 139 -1.22 -18.69 -19.03
CA ILE A 139 0.02 -18.46 -18.28
C ILE A 139 1.08 -19.46 -18.74
N THR A 140 2.23 -18.95 -19.17
CA THR A 140 3.42 -19.74 -19.48
C THR A 140 4.58 -19.30 -18.60
N VAL A 141 5.44 -20.23 -18.22
CA VAL A 141 6.55 -20.00 -17.29
C VAL A 141 7.87 -20.21 -18.01
N ASP A 142 8.81 -19.29 -17.80
CA ASP A 142 10.20 -19.41 -18.19
C ASP A 142 11.05 -19.45 -16.92
N GLU A 143 11.53 -20.64 -16.56
CA GLU A 143 12.34 -20.89 -15.36
C GLU A 143 13.76 -20.31 -15.47
N ASP A 144 14.32 -20.26 -16.69
CA ASP A 144 15.66 -19.73 -16.94
C ASP A 144 15.66 -18.21 -16.85
N ALA A 145 14.63 -17.55 -17.35
CA ALA A 145 14.46 -16.10 -17.21
C ALA A 145 13.84 -15.68 -15.86
N ASP A 146 13.29 -16.60 -15.07
CA ASP A 146 12.48 -16.31 -13.87
C ASP A 146 11.28 -15.39 -14.16
N THR A 147 10.55 -15.71 -15.23
CA THR A 147 9.40 -14.92 -15.69
C THR A 147 8.15 -15.76 -15.95
N SER A 148 7.00 -15.11 -15.90
CA SER A 148 5.72 -15.68 -16.33
C SER A 148 5.07 -14.77 -17.36
N THR A 149 4.57 -15.33 -18.45
CA THR A 149 3.87 -14.61 -19.51
C THR A 149 2.39 -14.98 -19.50
N TYR A 150 1.50 -14.00 -19.60
CA TYR A 150 0.05 -14.21 -19.47
C TYR A 150 -0.76 -13.15 -20.22
N TRP A 151 -2.05 -13.41 -20.37
CA TRP A 151 -3.03 -12.45 -20.84
C TRP A 151 -3.98 -12.09 -19.70
N VAL A 152 -4.50 -10.87 -19.68
CA VAL A 152 -5.51 -10.42 -18.71
C VAL A 152 -6.86 -10.37 -19.39
N TYR A 153 -7.76 -11.25 -18.99
CA TYR A 153 -9.16 -11.19 -19.40
C TYR A 153 -9.94 -10.31 -18.43
N ASN A 154 -10.69 -9.34 -18.97
CA ASN A 154 -11.52 -8.41 -18.23
C ASN A 154 -13.00 -8.59 -18.61
N SER A 155 -13.90 -8.58 -17.64
CA SER A 155 -15.33 -8.40 -17.85
C SER A 155 -15.92 -7.42 -16.83
N PHE A 156 -17.00 -6.75 -17.22
CA PHE A 156 -17.65 -5.70 -16.46
C PHE A 156 -19.12 -6.05 -16.25
N GLN A 157 -19.57 -6.05 -15.00
CA GLN A 157 -20.95 -6.33 -14.62
C GLN A 157 -21.55 -5.11 -13.93
N TYR A 158 -22.65 -4.57 -14.45
CA TYR A 158 -23.28 -3.39 -13.89
C TYR A 158 -23.82 -3.64 -12.48
N SER A 159 -23.57 -2.71 -11.56
CA SER A 159 -24.05 -2.74 -10.18
C SER A 159 -25.02 -1.58 -9.96
N GLU A 160 -26.31 -1.87 -10.07
CA GLU A 160 -27.38 -0.88 -9.89
C GLU A 160 -27.40 -0.30 -8.47
N SER A 161 -27.19 -1.14 -7.44
CA SER A 161 -27.23 -0.73 -6.04
C SER A 161 -26.11 0.23 -5.61
N LEU A 162 -24.98 0.24 -6.32
CA LEU A 162 -23.85 1.13 -6.06
C LEU A 162 -23.81 2.33 -7.02
N SER A 163 -24.67 2.34 -8.03
CA SER A 163 -24.76 3.42 -9.01
C SER A 163 -25.69 4.53 -8.54
N VAL A 164 -25.52 5.72 -9.13
CA VAL A 164 -26.50 6.80 -8.99
C VAL A 164 -27.87 6.34 -9.52
N ASN A 165 -28.95 6.92 -8.98
CA ASN A 165 -30.33 6.62 -9.39
C ASN A 165 -30.67 7.26 -10.76
N ILE A 166 -29.90 6.89 -11.78
CA ILE A 166 -30.08 7.27 -13.20
C ILE A 166 -29.96 5.98 -14.01
N SER A 167 -30.99 5.66 -14.79
CA SER A 167 -31.01 4.46 -15.63
C SER A 167 -29.95 4.54 -16.72
N LEU A 168 -29.32 3.40 -17.05
CA LEU A 168 -28.42 3.29 -18.20
C LEU A 168 -29.12 3.58 -19.55
N GLN A 169 -30.46 3.56 -19.57
CA GLN A 169 -31.27 3.91 -20.75
C GLN A 169 -31.54 5.42 -20.87
N GLU A 170 -31.22 6.21 -19.83
CA GLU A 170 -31.32 7.67 -19.88
C GLU A 170 -30.33 8.24 -20.91
N LYS A 171 -30.73 9.33 -21.57
CA LYS A 171 -29.95 9.91 -22.66
C LYS A 171 -28.98 10.96 -22.15
N VAL A 172 -27.73 10.86 -22.59
CA VAL A 172 -26.68 11.87 -22.40
C VAL A 172 -26.38 12.56 -23.73
N THR A 173 -26.14 13.87 -23.69
CA THR A 173 -25.69 14.63 -24.86
C THR A 173 -24.16 14.67 -24.85
N LEU A 174 -23.55 14.08 -25.87
CA LEU A 174 -22.10 13.95 -26.01
C LEU A 174 -21.64 14.58 -27.32
N ILE A 175 -20.39 15.04 -27.35
CA ILE A 175 -19.73 15.34 -28.62
C ILE A 175 -19.60 14.06 -29.44
N ASN A 176 -19.86 14.12 -30.74
CA ASN A 176 -19.76 12.99 -31.66
C ASN A 176 -18.28 12.67 -31.91
N VAL A 177 -17.65 12.00 -30.95
CA VAL A 177 -16.22 11.74 -30.91
C VAL A 177 -15.70 11.17 -32.24
N PRO A 178 -16.31 10.14 -32.87
CA PRO A 178 -15.85 9.63 -34.16
C PRO A 178 -15.88 10.68 -35.27
N PHE A 179 -16.99 11.43 -35.39
CA PHE A 179 -17.16 12.44 -36.43
C PHE A 179 -16.15 13.58 -36.29
N VAL A 180 -16.04 14.13 -35.08
CA VAL A 180 -15.11 15.23 -34.79
C VAL A 180 -13.66 14.78 -34.93
N SER A 181 -13.32 13.58 -34.43
CA SER A 181 -11.96 13.04 -34.57
C SER A 181 -11.60 12.82 -36.03
N ALA A 182 -12.48 12.21 -36.82
CA ALA A 182 -12.26 12.02 -38.25
C ALA A 182 -12.08 13.35 -38.96
N ALA A 183 -12.93 14.35 -38.67
CA ALA A 183 -12.82 15.68 -39.24
C ALA A 183 -11.46 16.34 -38.94
N ILE A 184 -10.97 16.24 -37.70
CA ILE A 184 -9.66 16.76 -37.28
C ILE A 184 -8.56 16.05 -38.07
N LYS A 185 -8.53 14.71 -38.07
CA LYS A 185 -7.49 13.94 -38.79
C LYS A 185 -7.50 14.24 -40.29
N ILE A 186 -8.67 14.25 -40.92
CA ILE A 186 -8.81 14.58 -42.35
C ILE A 186 -8.28 15.98 -42.66
N THR A 187 -8.54 16.96 -41.78
CA THR A 187 -8.15 18.35 -42.04
C THR A 187 -6.66 18.61 -41.80
N TYR A 188 -6.07 17.97 -40.79
CA TYR A 188 -4.73 18.33 -40.32
C TYR A 188 -3.65 17.27 -40.63
N GLU A 189 -4.03 16.03 -40.95
CA GLU A 189 -3.07 14.96 -41.25
C GLU A 189 -3.10 14.50 -42.71
N LEU A 190 -4.24 14.61 -43.40
CA LEU A 190 -4.35 14.25 -44.81
C LEU A 190 -3.95 15.40 -45.74
N THR A 191 -3.40 15.03 -46.90
CA THR A 191 -3.04 15.94 -47.98
C THR A 191 -3.93 15.74 -49.20
N TRP A 192 -3.97 16.76 -50.07
CA TRP A 192 -4.71 16.69 -51.33
C TRP A 192 -4.18 15.56 -52.24
N PRO A 193 -5.06 14.73 -52.85
CA PRO A 193 -6.53 14.84 -52.89
C PRO A 193 -7.29 14.02 -51.85
N LEU A 194 -6.61 13.30 -50.94
CA LEU A 194 -7.23 12.35 -50.01
C LEU A 194 -8.10 13.06 -48.97
N ASP A 195 -7.71 14.26 -48.55
CA ASP A 195 -8.48 15.11 -47.63
C ASP A 195 -9.84 15.51 -48.23
N GLU A 196 -9.87 15.93 -49.49
CA GLU A 196 -11.07 16.37 -50.21
C GLU A 196 -12.08 15.23 -50.38
N ILE A 197 -11.60 14.05 -50.79
CA ILE A 197 -12.43 12.85 -50.94
C ILE A 197 -13.00 12.43 -49.58
N SER A 198 -12.14 12.31 -48.57
CA SER A 198 -12.56 11.92 -47.21
C SER A 198 -13.56 12.90 -46.61
N ARG A 199 -13.34 14.21 -46.79
CA ARG A 199 -14.25 15.27 -46.34
C ARG A 199 -15.60 15.20 -47.06
N THR A 200 -15.59 14.94 -48.37
CA THR A 200 -16.82 14.76 -49.15
C THR A 200 -17.63 13.58 -48.64
N ILE A 201 -16.99 12.44 -48.39
CA ILE A 201 -17.62 11.27 -47.76
C ILE A 201 -18.23 11.66 -46.41
N LEU A 202 -17.42 12.27 -45.52
CA LEU A 202 -17.84 12.67 -44.19
C LEU A 202 -19.08 13.60 -44.20
N LEU A 203 -19.07 14.61 -45.09
CA LEU A 203 -20.17 15.57 -45.23
C LEU A 203 -21.45 14.93 -45.79
N ASN A 204 -21.34 13.92 -46.65
CA ASN A 204 -22.49 13.21 -47.23
C ASN A 204 -23.31 12.45 -46.17
N TYR A 205 -22.68 12.00 -45.08
CA TYR A 205 -23.37 11.34 -43.97
C TYR A 205 -24.16 12.30 -43.07
N LYS A 206 -23.91 13.62 -43.14
CA LYS A 206 -24.66 14.66 -42.40
C LYS A 206 -24.70 14.43 -40.88
N GLU A 207 -23.64 13.89 -40.32
CA GLU A 207 -23.49 13.65 -38.88
C GLU A 207 -23.44 14.98 -38.10
N PRO A 208 -24.16 15.11 -36.97
CA PRO A 208 -24.10 16.30 -36.14
C PRO A 208 -22.84 16.30 -35.24
N PRO A 209 -22.31 17.48 -34.86
CA PRO A 209 -21.20 17.60 -33.90
C PRO A 209 -21.51 17.03 -32.52
N PHE A 210 -22.79 17.04 -32.11
CA PHE A 210 -23.26 16.49 -30.84
C PHE A 210 -24.36 15.47 -31.10
N ILE A 211 -24.37 14.41 -30.31
CA ILE A 211 -25.31 13.30 -30.41
C ILE A 211 -25.92 13.00 -29.05
N LYS A 212 -27.15 12.49 -29.06
CA LYS A 212 -27.81 11.94 -27.87
C LYS A 212 -27.77 10.43 -27.93
N LYS A 213 -27.18 9.81 -26.91
CA LYS A 213 -27.05 8.35 -26.78
C LYS A 213 -27.49 7.94 -25.39
N THR A 214 -27.95 6.71 -25.22
CA THR A 214 -28.13 6.19 -23.87
C THR A 214 -26.78 6.07 -23.19
N ILE A 215 -26.74 6.13 -21.86
CA ILE A 215 -25.51 5.91 -21.09
C ILE A 215 -24.90 4.53 -21.42
N GLU A 216 -25.73 3.50 -21.61
CA GLU A 216 -25.29 2.17 -22.03
C GLU A 216 -24.58 2.20 -23.39
N GLU A 217 -25.18 2.88 -24.38
CA GLU A 217 -24.57 3.09 -25.70
C GLU A 217 -23.28 3.89 -25.62
N ALA A 218 -23.24 4.93 -24.79
CA ALA A 218 -22.05 5.76 -24.56
C ALA A 218 -20.86 4.95 -24.03
N LEU A 219 -21.12 4.10 -23.04
CA LEU A 219 -20.08 3.39 -22.31
C LEU A 219 -19.68 2.06 -22.97
N PHE A 220 -20.64 1.12 -23.12
CA PHE A 220 -20.33 -0.28 -23.44
C PHE A 220 -21.06 -0.86 -24.66
N LYS A 221 -22.29 -0.47 -24.97
CA LYS A 221 -23.03 -1.03 -26.12
C LYS A 221 -22.56 -0.44 -27.45
N GLY A 222 -22.26 0.85 -27.46
CA GLY A 222 -21.77 1.57 -28.61
C GLY A 222 -22.79 1.86 -29.70
N TRP A 223 -22.37 2.60 -30.73
CA TRP A 223 -23.15 2.89 -31.93
C TRP A 223 -22.32 2.77 -33.20
N LYS A 224 -22.98 2.47 -34.33
CA LYS A 224 -22.32 2.32 -35.62
C LYS A 224 -21.84 3.67 -36.18
N VAL A 225 -20.68 3.62 -36.83
CA VAL A 225 -20.02 4.76 -37.48
C VAL A 225 -19.74 4.42 -38.94
N PRO A 226 -20.75 4.45 -39.82
CA PRO A 226 -20.67 3.90 -41.16
C PRO A 226 -19.71 4.66 -42.10
N PHE A 227 -19.49 5.95 -41.87
CA PHE A 227 -18.60 6.74 -42.73
C PHE A 227 -17.13 6.31 -42.66
N LEU A 228 -16.68 5.69 -41.55
CA LEU A 228 -15.29 5.22 -41.42
C LEU A 228 -14.99 4.08 -42.39
N GLU A 229 -15.94 3.17 -42.56
CA GLU A 229 -15.82 2.06 -43.52
C GLU A 229 -15.68 2.60 -44.94
N LYS A 230 -16.52 3.58 -45.29
CA LYS A 230 -16.51 4.21 -46.61
C LYS A 230 -15.21 4.94 -46.91
N ILE A 231 -14.67 5.67 -45.93
CA ILE A 231 -13.36 6.34 -46.07
C ILE A 231 -12.24 5.32 -46.27
N LYS A 232 -12.24 4.23 -45.50
CA LYS A 232 -11.25 3.16 -45.64
C LYS A 232 -11.30 2.54 -47.04
N GLU A 233 -12.49 2.21 -47.53
CA GLU A 233 -12.70 1.60 -48.84
C GLU A 233 -12.24 2.49 -49.99
N GLU A 234 -12.56 3.79 -49.96
CA GLU A 234 -12.30 4.70 -51.07
C GLU A 234 -10.90 5.33 -51.07
N VAL A 235 -10.34 5.57 -49.88
CA VAL A 235 -9.14 6.39 -49.70
C VAL A 235 -7.96 5.54 -49.23
N GLY A 236 -8.20 4.33 -48.72
CA GLY A 236 -7.16 3.48 -48.13
C GLY A 236 -6.51 4.08 -46.88
N PHE A 237 -7.05 5.19 -46.37
CA PHE A 237 -6.55 5.86 -45.18
C PHE A 237 -7.12 5.20 -43.92
N GLU A 238 -6.22 4.71 -43.06
CA GLU A 238 -6.58 4.13 -41.77
C GLU A 238 -6.84 5.25 -40.76
N LEU A 239 -8.08 5.75 -40.75
CA LEU A 239 -8.63 6.32 -39.52
C LEU A 239 -8.64 5.23 -38.43
N PRO A 240 -8.54 5.58 -37.13
CA PRO A 240 -8.56 4.60 -36.05
C PRO A 240 -9.71 3.62 -36.27
N LEU A 241 -9.36 2.36 -36.58
CA LEU A 241 -10.36 1.38 -36.96
C LEU A 241 -11.11 1.00 -35.71
N LEU A 242 -12.39 1.39 -35.67
CA LEU A 242 -13.29 0.93 -34.64
C LEU A 242 -13.62 -0.54 -34.91
N PRO A 243 -13.46 -1.45 -33.93
CA PRO A 243 -13.93 -2.82 -34.03
C PRO A 243 -15.39 -2.85 -34.49
N ASN A 244 -15.65 -3.55 -35.59
CA ASN A 244 -16.97 -3.65 -36.22
C ASN A 244 -17.62 -2.27 -36.50
N ASN A 245 -16.83 -1.23 -36.77
CA ASN A 245 -17.29 0.15 -36.99
C ASN A 245 -18.20 0.66 -35.87
N THR A 246 -17.97 0.23 -34.63
CA THR A 246 -18.81 0.57 -33.46
C THR A 246 -18.02 1.37 -32.46
N PHE A 247 -18.41 2.63 -32.23
CA PHE A 247 -17.77 3.47 -31.22
C PHE A 247 -18.44 3.28 -29.86
N ARG A 248 -17.62 3.26 -28.81
CA ARG A 248 -18.02 3.36 -27.40
C ARG A 248 -16.83 3.91 -26.63
N LEU A 249 -17.06 4.57 -25.49
CA LEU A 249 -15.97 5.13 -24.68
C LEU A 249 -15.09 4.04 -24.06
N MET A 250 -15.68 2.94 -23.60
CA MET A 250 -14.96 1.78 -23.06
C MET A 250 -14.61 0.77 -24.17
N LEU A 251 -13.94 1.26 -25.23
CA LEU A 251 -13.56 0.47 -26.40
C LEU A 251 -12.64 -0.70 -26.00
N ASP A 252 -13.00 -1.91 -26.43
CA ASP A 252 -12.27 -3.16 -26.20
C ASP A 252 -11.90 -3.42 -24.73
N GLN A 253 -12.75 -2.95 -23.81
CA GLN A 253 -12.56 -3.18 -22.38
C GLN A 253 -13.33 -4.40 -21.88
N ASN A 254 -14.58 -4.56 -22.32
CA ASN A 254 -15.45 -5.61 -21.82
C ASN A 254 -15.35 -6.91 -22.62
N ASP A 255 -15.22 -8.02 -21.90
CA ASP A 255 -15.07 -9.38 -22.44
C ASP A 255 -13.88 -9.53 -23.39
N THR A 256 -12.78 -8.83 -23.08
CA THR A 256 -11.55 -8.83 -23.88
C THR A 256 -10.35 -9.33 -23.09
N ALA A 257 -9.41 -9.96 -23.80
CA ALA A 257 -8.11 -10.34 -23.27
C ALA A 257 -7.02 -9.39 -23.80
N LYS A 258 -6.22 -8.82 -22.89
CA LYS A 258 -5.10 -7.94 -23.23
C LYS A 258 -3.77 -8.58 -22.88
N GLY A 259 -2.74 -8.28 -23.66
CA GLY A 259 -1.39 -8.82 -23.48
C GLY A 259 -0.76 -9.27 -24.80
N PRO A 260 0.25 -10.16 -24.74
CA PRO A 260 0.76 -10.79 -23.53
C PRO A 260 1.56 -9.81 -22.64
N PHE A 261 1.49 -10.01 -21.33
CA PHE A 261 2.36 -9.39 -20.33
C PHE A 261 3.37 -10.42 -19.83
N THR A 262 4.65 -10.07 -19.79
CA THR A 262 5.69 -10.89 -19.15
C THR A 262 6.14 -10.23 -17.85
N VAL A 263 6.02 -10.95 -16.74
CA VAL A 263 6.33 -10.45 -15.39
C VAL A 263 7.44 -11.26 -14.74
N SER A 264 8.28 -10.63 -13.92
CA SER A 264 9.27 -11.34 -13.10
C SER A 264 8.59 -12.03 -11.91
N ARG A 265 8.89 -13.31 -11.69
CA ARG A 265 8.29 -14.12 -10.63
C ARG A 265 8.88 -13.84 -9.25
N GLY A 266 10.10 -13.27 -9.19
CA GLY A 266 10.78 -12.94 -7.95
C GLY A 266 11.43 -14.12 -7.24
N ILE A 267 11.78 -15.20 -7.95
CA ILE A 267 12.54 -16.32 -7.37
C ILE A 267 14.02 -15.94 -7.28
N LYS A 268 14.61 -15.48 -8.39
CA LYS A 268 16.03 -15.12 -8.51
C LYS A 268 16.32 -13.74 -7.94
N ASN A 269 15.43 -12.77 -8.17
CA ASN A 269 15.59 -11.40 -7.67
C ASN A 269 14.30 -10.89 -7.00
N LYS A 270 14.34 -10.69 -5.68
CA LYS A 270 13.20 -10.22 -4.89
C LYS A 270 12.80 -8.78 -5.21
N SER A 271 13.75 -7.95 -5.63
CA SER A 271 13.48 -6.55 -5.97
C SER A 271 12.73 -6.38 -7.28
N SER A 272 12.73 -7.37 -8.17
CA SER A 272 11.96 -7.37 -9.42
C SER A 272 10.61 -8.06 -9.30
N PHE A 273 10.25 -8.59 -8.12
CA PHE A 273 8.98 -9.29 -7.90
C PHE A 273 7.79 -8.50 -8.46
N GLY A 274 7.04 -9.13 -9.37
CA GLY A 274 5.84 -8.54 -9.97
C GLY A 274 6.10 -7.44 -11.00
N SER A 275 7.35 -7.10 -11.29
CA SER A 275 7.68 -6.09 -12.30
C SER A 275 7.46 -6.63 -13.71
N ILE A 276 6.82 -5.84 -14.56
CA ILE A 276 6.58 -6.15 -15.96
C ILE A 276 7.88 -5.92 -16.73
N VAL A 277 8.35 -6.97 -17.41
CA VAL A 277 9.58 -6.98 -18.21
C VAL A 277 9.27 -6.80 -19.69
N LYS A 278 8.12 -7.33 -20.15
CA LYS A 278 7.66 -7.15 -21.54
C LYS A 278 6.16 -6.92 -21.60
N PHE A 279 5.74 -6.14 -22.59
CA PHE A 279 4.36 -6.01 -23.03
C PHE A 279 4.32 -6.24 -24.55
N GLU A 280 3.42 -7.10 -25.02
CA GLU A 280 3.32 -7.48 -26.43
C GLU A 280 4.65 -7.93 -27.03
N ASN A 281 5.40 -8.73 -26.26
CA ASN A 281 6.74 -9.24 -26.59
C ASN A 281 7.84 -8.17 -26.74
N LYS A 282 7.57 -6.91 -26.39
CA LYS A 282 8.54 -5.81 -26.42
C LYS A 282 8.95 -5.41 -25.01
N THR A 283 10.22 -5.07 -24.82
CA THR A 283 10.79 -4.58 -23.54
C THR A 283 10.60 -3.07 -23.34
N GLU A 284 10.27 -2.36 -24.41
CA GLU A 284 9.98 -0.94 -24.42
C GLU A 284 8.75 -0.68 -25.30
N LEU A 285 8.04 0.40 -25.01
CA LEU A 285 6.95 0.88 -25.84
C LEU A 285 7.51 1.48 -27.14
N ALA A 286 6.65 1.61 -28.14
CA ALA A 286 7.01 2.22 -29.42
C ALA A 286 6.16 3.46 -29.74
N TYR A 287 5.56 4.06 -28.71
CA TYR A 287 4.62 5.17 -28.87
C TYR A 287 5.30 6.53 -28.77
N TRP A 288 6.34 6.63 -27.94
CA TRP A 288 7.04 7.88 -27.64
C TRP A 288 8.34 7.99 -28.47
N PRO A 289 8.99 9.16 -28.52
CA PRO A 289 10.22 9.35 -29.30
C PRO A 289 11.26 8.27 -29.03
N LYS A 290 11.89 7.76 -30.10
CA LYS A 290 12.82 6.64 -30.04
C LYS A 290 14.01 6.95 -29.11
N GLY A 291 14.35 6.01 -28.23
CA GLY A 291 15.42 6.16 -27.24
C GLY A 291 15.06 7.05 -26.03
N SER A 292 13.82 7.53 -25.94
CA SER A 292 13.36 8.28 -24.76
C SER A 292 13.00 7.36 -23.60
N THR A 293 13.10 7.90 -22.38
CA THR A 293 12.71 7.20 -21.15
C THR A 293 11.20 6.98 -21.04
N CYS A 294 10.39 7.72 -21.80
CA CYS A 294 8.94 7.58 -21.84
C CYS A 294 8.47 6.21 -22.36
N ASN A 295 9.30 5.54 -23.18
CA ASN A 295 9.03 4.18 -23.66
C ASN A 295 9.37 3.09 -22.65
N ASN A 296 9.99 3.41 -21.52
CA ASN A 296 10.36 2.41 -20.52
C ASN A 296 9.11 1.82 -19.84
N ILE A 297 9.01 0.49 -19.85
CA ILE A 297 8.03 -0.25 -19.06
C ILE A 297 8.65 -0.48 -17.67
N VAL A 298 8.09 0.15 -16.65
CA VAL A 298 8.66 0.16 -15.30
C VAL A 298 7.58 -0.07 -14.26
N GLY A 299 7.84 -1.01 -13.35
CA GLY A 299 6.93 -1.34 -12.24
C GLY A 299 6.04 -2.54 -12.55
N SER A 300 5.06 -2.78 -11.69
CA SER A 300 4.13 -3.91 -11.79
C SER A 300 2.86 -3.54 -12.56
N ASP A 301 1.84 -4.41 -12.50
CA ASP A 301 0.47 -4.09 -12.93
C ASP A 301 -0.30 -3.25 -11.90
N GLY A 302 0.35 -2.83 -10.80
CA GLY A 302 -0.27 -2.06 -9.71
C GLY A 302 -0.93 -2.91 -8.63
N THR A 303 -0.97 -4.24 -8.78
CA THR A 303 -1.61 -5.14 -7.80
C THR A 303 -0.62 -5.65 -6.73
N ILE A 304 0.65 -5.77 -7.09
CA ILE A 304 1.71 -6.30 -6.23
C ILE A 304 2.95 -5.41 -6.27
N TYR A 305 3.65 -5.32 -5.15
CA TYR A 305 4.90 -4.57 -5.03
C TYR A 305 5.95 -5.34 -4.23
N PRO A 306 7.25 -5.19 -4.55
CA PRO A 306 8.33 -5.73 -3.72
C PRO A 306 8.29 -5.16 -2.30
N SER A 307 8.56 -6.00 -1.30
CA SER A 307 8.66 -5.61 0.10
C SER A 307 10.13 -5.61 0.57
N PRO A 308 10.55 -4.70 1.47
CA PRO A 308 9.74 -3.72 2.21
C PRO A 308 9.56 -2.37 1.50
N ILE A 309 8.46 -1.68 1.83
CA ILE A 309 8.14 -0.34 1.35
C ILE A 309 8.57 0.70 2.39
N THR A 310 9.26 1.73 1.92
CA THR A 310 9.72 2.87 2.73
C THR A 310 9.05 4.16 2.26
N LYS A 311 9.17 5.24 3.05
CA LYS A 311 8.67 6.57 2.65
C LYS A 311 9.40 7.15 1.43
N MET A 312 10.60 6.65 1.11
CA MET A 312 11.38 7.05 -0.07
C MET A 312 11.08 6.19 -1.31
N THR A 313 10.33 5.09 -1.14
CA THR A 313 9.99 4.21 -2.25
C THR A 313 9.07 4.95 -3.23
N VAL A 314 9.35 4.85 -4.53
CA VAL A 314 8.44 5.31 -5.58
C VAL A 314 7.75 4.08 -6.16
N LEU A 315 6.45 3.93 -5.90
CA LEU A 315 5.69 2.80 -6.43
C LEU A 315 5.37 3.11 -7.90
N ARG A 316 5.69 2.19 -8.80
CA ARG A 316 5.44 2.33 -10.23
C ARG A 316 4.54 1.23 -10.74
N ALA A 317 3.63 1.57 -11.63
CA ALA A 317 2.76 0.62 -12.30
C ALA A 317 2.66 0.96 -13.78
N PHE A 318 2.79 -0.04 -14.65
CA PHE A 318 2.54 0.11 -16.08
C PHE A 318 1.04 -0.10 -16.34
N ASN A 319 0.41 0.89 -16.96
CA ASN A 319 -0.98 0.80 -17.39
C ASN A 319 -1.02 0.84 -18.92
N SER A 320 -1.43 -0.28 -19.54
CA SER A 320 -1.48 -0.40 -21.00
C SER A 320 -2.56 0.47 -21.64
N ASP A 321 -3.63 0.82 -20.92
CA ASP A 321 -4.68 1.70 -21.44
C ASP A 321 -4.25 3.17 -21.52
N LEU A 322 -3.39 3.60 -20.59
CA LEU A 322 -2.77 4.93 -20.56
C LEU A 322 -1.39 4.96 -21.23
N CYS A 323 -0.92 3.82 -21.74
CA CYS A 323 0.25 3.69 -22.61
C CYS A 323 1.57 4.18 -21.99
N ARG A 324 1.69 4.09 -20.66
CA ARG A 324 2.90 4.46 -19.94
C ARG A 324 2.94 3.89 -18.53
N SER A 325 4.13 3.96 -17.94
CA SER A 325 4.35 3.71 -16.52
C SER A 325 3.98 4.95 -15.70
N LEU A 326 3.13 4.77 -14.69
CA LEU A 326 2.73 5.80 -13.74
C LEU A 326 3.42 5.56 -12.40
N SER A 327 3.55 6.63 -11.61
CA SER A 327 4.20 6.57 -10.30
C SER A 327 3.36 7.25 -9.23
N VAL A 328 3.34 6.67 -8.03
CA VAL A 328 2.81 7.28 -6.81
C VAL A 328 3.90 7.41 -5.76
N THR A 329 3.86 8.49 -4.98
CA THR A 329 4.84 8.85 -3.96
C THR A 329 4.20 8.94 -2.59
N TYR A 330 4.98 8.73 -1.54
CA TYR A 330 4.49 8.78 -0.16
C TYR A 330 3.82 10.13 0.13
N ASN A 331 2.62 10.08 0.69
CA ASN A 331 1.89 11.26 1.16
C ASN A 331 1.92 11.32 2.69
N GLU A 332 1.35 10.29 3.33
CA GLU A 332 1.09 10.31 4.77
C GLU A 332 1.02 8.90 5.38
N ASN A 333 1.09 8.85 6.71
CA ASN A 333 0.77 7.66 7.48
C ASN A 333 -0.75 7.61 7.70
N VAL A 334 -1.37 6.45 7.52
CA VAL A 334 -2.80 6.25 7.76
C VAL A 334 -3.05 5.00 8.60
N VAL A 335 -4.18 4.97 9.29
CA VAL A 335 -4.71 3.74 9.91
C VAL A 335 -5.89 3.29 9.07
N PHE A 336 -5.70 2.20 8.32
CA PHE A 336 -6.75 1.62 7.50
C PHE A 336 -7.25 0.35 8.17
N ASP A 337 -8.53 0.36 8.56
CA ASP A 337 -9.18 -0.74 9.27
C ASP A 337 -8.28 -1.28 10.40
N GLY A 338 -7.88 -0.41 11.34
CA GLY A 338 -7.04 -0.76 12.50
C GLY A 338 -5.59 -1.17 12.21
N VAL A 339 -5.14 -1.10 10.96
CA VAL A 339 -3.76 -1.43 10.55
C VAL A 339 -3.01 -0.17 10.13
N ASN A 340 -1.80 0.00 10.67
CA ASN A 340 -0.90 1.09 10.26
C ASN A 340 -0.39 0.85 8.84
N ALA A 341 -0.60 1.83 7.96
CA ALA A 341 -0.24 1.76 6.56
C ALA A 341 0.36 3.09 6.06
N PHE A 342 0.96 3.05 4.88
CA PHE A 342 1.37 4.24 4.15
C PHE A 342 0.37 4.51 3.04
N LYS A 343 -0.03 5.77 2.89
CA LYS A 343 -0.82 6.24 1.75
C LYS A 343 0.11 6.94 0.77
N PHE A 344 0.13 6.44 -0.45
CA PHE A 344 0.83 7.01 -1.59
C PHE A 344 -0.18 7.70 -2.50
N THR A 345 0.20 8.81 -3.13
CA THR A 345 -0.65 9.56 -4.06
C THR A 345 0.12 9.89 -5.34
N THR A 346 -0.61 10.14 -6.43
CA THR A 346 -0.03 10.64 -7.67
C THR A 346 0.49 12.06 -7.49
N PRO A 347 1.77 12.34 -7.78
CA PRO A 347 2.30 13.69 -7.68
C PRO A 347 1.87 14.54 -8.88
N ALA A 348 1.69 15.85 -8.68
CA ALA A 348 1.43 16.81 -9.76
C ALA A 348 2.52 16.78 -10.86
N SER A 349 3.74 16.34 -10.53
CA SER A 349 4.83 16.21 -11.49
C SER A 349 4.59 15.17 -12.59
N LEU A 350 3.66 14.23 -12.40
CA LEU A 350 3.39 13.13 -13.35
C LEU A 350 2.94 13.63 -14.73
N LEU A 351 2.13 14.70 -14.73
CA LEU A 351 1.59 15.37 -15.92
C LEU A 351 2.08 16.83 -16.00
N ARG A 352 3.26 17.12 -15.46
CA ARG A 352 3.82 18.48 -15.51
C ARG A 352 4.05 18.92 -16.95
N ASP A 353 3.94 20.22 -17.14
CA ASP A 353 4.15 20.87 -18.43
C ASP A 353 5.45 20.41 -19.11
N PRO A 354 5.37 19.85 -20.34
CA PRO A 354 6.55 19.47 -21.13
C PRO A 354 7.54 20.60 -21.38
N ARG A 355 7.11 21.87 -21.30
CA ARG A 355 7.95 23.06 -21.47
C ARG A 355 8.82 23.35 -20.24
N GLU A 356 8.40 22.88 -19.07
CA GLU A 356 9.06 23.14 -17.79
C GLU A 356 9.80 21.90 -17.25
N CYS A 357 9.46 20.70 -17.71
CA CYS A 357 9.91 19.44 -17.12
C CYS A 357 10.46 18.48 -18.18
N ASN A 358 11.77 18.18 -18.09
CA ASN A 358 12.44 17.35 -19.08
C ASN A 358 11.94 15.89 -19.05
N GLU A 359 11.54 15.37 -17.88
CA GLU A 359 11.01 14.02 -17.74
C GLU A 359 9.67 13.82 -18.46
N THR A 360 8.85 14.87 -18.59
CA THR A 360 7.57 14.80 -19.31
C THR A 360 7.68 15.25 -20.76
N ARG A 361 8.81 15.84 -21.17
CA ARG A 361 9.04 16.33 -22.55
C ARG A 361 8.83 15.25 -23.61
N CYS A 362 9.22 14.01 -23.33
CA CYS A 362 9.07 12.90 -24.29
C CYS A 362 7.64 12.35 -24.42
N TYR A 363 6.70 12.78 -23.58
CA TYR A 363 5.27 12.47 -23.76
C TYR A 363 4.57 13.42 -24.75
N CYS A 364 5.28 14.45 -25.22
CA CYS A 364 4.87 15.26 -26.36
C CYS A 364 5.67 14.83 -27.58
N TYR A 365 4.97 14.42 -28.64
CA TYR A 365 5.63 13.97 -29.88
C TYR A 365 5.98 15.13 -30.82
N ASP A 366 5.38 16.31 -30.66
CA ASP A 366 5.70 17.48 -31.46
C ASP A 366 7.14 17.95 -31.22
N GLU A 367 7.82 18.30 -32.31
CA GLU A 367 9.16 18.86 -32.27
C GLU A 367 9.16 20.27 -31.66
N ASP A 368 8.17 21.09 -32.02
CA ASP A 368 7.94 22.39 -31.40
C ASP A 368 7.22 22.20 -30.06
N VAL A 369 7.95 22.49 -28.98
CA VAL A 369 7.44 22.36 -27.61
C VAL A 369 6.25 23.28 -27.33
N ASN A 370 6.06 24.34 -28.12
CA ASN A 370 4.92 25.24 -28.00
C ASN A 370 3.62 24.64 -28.54
N MET A 371 3.72 23.59 -29.37
CA MET A 371 2.57 22.83 -29.86
C MET A 371 2.10 21.76 -28.87
N CYS A 372 2.93 21.41 -27.89
CA CYS A 372 2.57 20.48 -26.82
C CYS A 372 1.40 21.00 -25.98
N LEU A 373 0.59 20.07 -25.47
CA LEU A 373 -0.37 20.37 -24.41
C LEU A 373 0.32 20.95 -23.16
N LYS A 374 -0.40 21.85 -22.49
CA LYS A 374 0.03 22.48 -21.23
C LYS A 374 -0.05 21.48 -20.07
N GLY A 375 0.53 21.87 -18.93
CA GLY A 375 0.52 21.06 -17.70
C GLY A 375 -0.86 20.52 -17.29
N GLY A 376 -0.86 19.30 -16.76
CA GLY A 376 -2.01 18.54 -16.26
C GLY A 376 -2.72 17.68 -17.30
N VAL A 377 -2.30 17.73 -18.55
CA VAL A 377 -2.87 16.93 -19.64
C VAL A 377 -1.73 16.24 -20.42
N SER A 378 -1.94 14.99 -20.81
CA SER A 378 -0.98 14.22 -21.62
C SER A 378 -1.72 13.54 -22.76
N GLU A 379 -1.16 13.59 -23.95
CA GLU A 379 -1.77 12.98 -25.14
C GLU A 379 -1.80 11.46 -25.05
N LEU A 380 -2.78 10.86 -25.73
CA LEU A 380 -2.90 9.41 -25.91
C LEU A 380 -2.89 9.00 -27.40
N GLY A 381 -2.88 9.97 -28.32
CA GLY A 381 -2.89 9.74 -29.76
C GLY A 381 -1.90 8.68 -30.25
N PRO A 382 -0.60 8.73 -29.86
CA PRO A 382 0.39 7.77 -30.34
C PRO A 382 0.06 6.29 -30.07
N CYS A 383 -0.67 5.97 -28.99
CA CYS A 383 -1.09 4.60 -28.71
C CYS A 383 -2.57 4.32 -29.05
N LYS A 384 -3.35 5.35 -29.39
CA LYS A 384 -4.75 5.26 -29.82
C LYS A 384 -4.88 5.53 -31.32
N GLN A 385 -3.92 5.05 -32.12
CA GLN A 385 -3.94 5.12 -33.60
C GLN A 385 -4.08 6.55 -34.16
N GLY A 386 -3.52 7.54 -33.46
CA GLY A 386 -3.61 8.96 -33.81
C GLY A 386 -4.98 9.59 -33.52
N ALA A 387 -5.84 8.96 -32.72
CA ALA A 387 -7.06 9.62 -32.25
C ALA A 387 -6.68 10.88 -31.42
N PRO A 388 -7.36 12.03 -31.60
CA PRO A 388 -7.03 13.28 -30.92
C PRO A 388 -7.55 13.29 -29.47
N VAL A 389 -7.17 12.27 -28.69
CA VAL A 389 -7.57 12.08 -27.29
C VAL A 389 -6.41 12.29 -26.35
N ALA A 390 -6.71 12.75 -25.14
CA ALA A 390 -5.74 13.02 -24.10
C ALA A 390 -6.27 12.57 -22.74
N MET A 391 -5.36 12.26 -21.82
CA MET A 391 -5.69 11.99 -20.43
C MET A 391 -5.34 13.16 -19.51
N SER A 392 -6.07 13.29 -18.42
CA SER A 392 -5.78 14.21 -17.32
C SER A 392 -6.15 13.60 -15.98
N TYR A 393 -5.90 14.30 -14.89
CA TYR A 393 -6.61 14.04 -13.63
C TYR A 393 -8.09 14.47 -13.77
N PRO A 394 -9.02 13.87 -13.00
CA PRO A 394 -10.42 14.30 -12.99
C PRO A 394 -10.56 15.78 -12.67
N HIS A 395 -11.47 16.45 -13.39
CA HIS A 395 -11.70 17.90 -13.33
C HIS A 395 -10.43 18.75 -13.53
N PHE A 396 -9.47 18.22 -14.29
CA PHE A 396 -8.16 18.84 -14.52
C PHE A 396 -7.42 19.21 -13.23
N LEU A 397 -7.52 18.37 -12.18
CA LEU A 397 -6.71 18.55 -10.96
C LEU A 397 -5.21 18.68 -11.34
N HIS A 398 -4.55 19.71 -10.80
CA HIS A 398 -3.17 20.10 -11.14
C HIS A 398 -2.93 20.58 -12.58
N GLY A 399 -3.98 20.82 -13.37
CA GLY A 399 -3.88 21.33 -14.73
C GLY A 399 -3.76 22.84 -14.84
N ASP A 400 -3.35 23.27 -16.04
CA ASP A 400 -3.28 24.68 -16.40
C ASP A 400 -4.64 25.37 -16.17
N PRO A 401 -4.66 26.60 -15.62
CA PRO A 401 -5.89 27.34 -15.36
C PRO A 401 -6.82 27.46 -16.58
N GLU A 402 -6.27 27.50 -17.80
CA GLU A 402 -7.07 27.57 -19.03
C GLU A 402 -8.00 26.36 -19.18
N TYR A 403 -7.53 25.16 -18.83
CA TYR A 403 -8.35 23.94 -18.92
C TYR A 403 -9.50 23.97 -17.93
N ILE A 404 -9.25 24.45 -16.72
CA ILE A 404 -10.25 24.57 -15.66
C ILE A 404 -11.29 25.63 -16.04
N GLU A 405 -10.84 26.81 -16.49
CA GLU A 405 -11.72 27.94 -16.86
C GLU A 405 -12.61 27.60 -18.06
N LYS A 406 -12.03 27.07 -19.16
CA LYS A 406 -12.81 26.76 -20.37
C LYS A 406 -13.81 25.62 -20.17
N SER A 407 -13.52 24.69 -19.27
CA SER A 407 -14.42 23.58 -18.96
C SER A 407 -15.41 23.88 -17.83
N GLY A 408 -15.16 24.90 -17.01
CA GLY A 408 -15.91 25.13 -15.77
C GLY A 408 -15.72 24.02 -14.74
N SER A 409 -14.62 23.26 -14.82
CA SER A 409 -14.33 22.16 -13.90
C SER A 409 -14.03 22.65 -12.49
N ILE A 410 -14.33 21.83 -11.47
CA ILE A 410 -14.07 22.15 -10.07
C ILE A 410 -13.15 21.07 -9.49
N PRO A 411 -11.81 21.25 -9.55
CA PRO A 411 -10.88 20.27 -9.04
C PRO A 411 -10.91 20.17 -7.50
N ASP A 412 -10.95 18.95 -6.99
CA ASP A 412 -10.95 18.63 -5.57
C ASP A 412 -9.90 17.52 -5.33
N SER A 413 -8.90 17.78 -4.50
CA SER A 413 -7.80 16.83 -4.30
C SER A 413 -8.25 15.54 -3.62
N ASP A 414 -9.20 15.60 -2.68
CA ASP A 414 -9.67 14.41 -1.97
C ASP A 414 -10.50 13.50 -2.89
N LYS A 415 -11.28 14.11 -3.79
CA LYS A 415 -12.08 13.37 -4.77
C LYS A 415 -11.30 12.92 -6.00
N HIS A 416 -10.38 13.73 -6.50
CA HIS A 416 -9.79 13.53 -7.83
C HIS A 416 -8.35 13.02 -7.81
N SER A 417 -7.69 12.95 -6.65
CA SER A 417 -6.37 12.31 -6.55
C SER A 417 -6.49 10.79 -6.51
N ALA A 418 -5.61 10.11 -7.24
CA ALA A 418 -5.42 8.67 -7.15
C ALA A 418 -4.51 8.31 -5.97
N PHE A 419 -4.78 7.20 -5.30
CA PHE A 419 -4.02 6.78 -4.13
C PHE A 419 -3.89 5.27 -4.00
N VAL A 420 -2.87 4.85 -3.24
CA VAL A 420 -2.63 3.46 -2.83
C VAL A 420 -2.31 3.44 -1.35
N VAL A 421 -3.08 2.68 -0.58
CA VAL A 421 -2.81 2.37 0.83
C VAL A 421 -2.14 1.01 0.90
N ILE A 422 -0.91 0.97 1.40
CA ILE A 422 -0.06 -0.22 1.41
C ILE A 422 0.53 -0.46 2.79
N HIS A 423 0.53 -1.72 3.23
CA HIS A 423 1.17 -2.09 4.49
C HIS A 423 2.70 -2.16 4.29
N PRO A 424 3.49 -1.34 5.00
CA PRO A 424 4.89 -1.08 4.63
C PRO A 424 5.80 -2.30 4.73
N ARG A 425 5.56 -3.17 5.72
CA ARG A 425 6.40 -4.34 5.97
C ARG A 425 6.09 -5.52 5.04
N THR A 426 4.85 -5.62 4.56
CA THR A 426 4.43 -6.76 3.71
C THR A 426 4.38 -6.40 2.24
N GLY A 427 4.23 -5.12 1.90
CA GLY A 427 4.02 -4.67 0.52
C GLY A 427 2.62 -4.98 -0.02
N ILE A 428 1.70 -5.43 0.83
CA ILE A 428 0.32 -5.76 0.45
C ILE A 428 -0.49 -4.48 0.36
N VAL A 429 -1.14 -4.28 -0.78
CA VAL A 429 -2.10 -3.19 -1.02
C VAL A 429 -3.39 -3.50 -0.25
N LEU A 430 -3.79 -2.60 0.64
CA LEU A 430 -5.01 -2.72 1.44
C LEU A 430 -6.19 -2.05 0.74
N GLN A 431 -5.91 -0.94 0.06
CA GLN A 431 -6.88 -0.18 -0.72
C GLN A 431 -6.14 0.54 -1.86
N GLY A 432 -6.73 0.55 -3.04
CA GLY A 432 -6.24 1.33 -4.18
C GLY A 432 -7.41 2.04 -4.86
N SER A 433 -7.15 3.25 -5.35
CA SER A 433 -8.08 4.00 -6.20
C SER A 433 -7.28 4.71 -7.27
N MET A 434 -7.36 4.20 -8.50
CA MET A 434 -6.77 4.80 -9.69
C MET A 434 -7.82 5.67 -10.38
N LYS A 435 -7.49 6.94 -10.61
CA LYS A 435 -8.41 7.92 -11.18
C LYS A 435 -7.78 8.64 -12.36
N PHE A 436 -8.53 8.76 -13.45
CA PHE A 436 -8.10 9.48 -14.65
C PHE A 436 -9.31 9.97 -15.43
N GLN A 437 -9.10 11.00 -16.24
CA GLN A 437 -10.10 11.60 -17.12
C GLN A 437 -9.65 11.47 -18.57
N ILE A 438 -10.59 11.17 -19.46
CA ILE A 438 -10.39 11.10 -20.90
C ILE A 438 -11.02 12.34 -21.53
N ASN A 439 -10.26 12.96 -22.42
CA ASN A 439 -10.60 14.21 -23.07
C ASN A 439 -10.41 14.11 -24.58
N LEU A 440 -11.15 14.92 -25.34
CA LEU A 440 -10.97 15.15 -26.77
C LEU A 440 -10.24 16.48 -26.99
N MET A 441 -9.17 16.48 -27.79
CA MET A 441 -8.50 17.70 -28.22
C MET A 441 -9.33 18.35 -29.33
N LEU A 442 -10.14 19.33 -28.98
CA LEU A 442 -11.10 19.97 -29.87
C LEU A 442 -10.45 21.15 -30.58
N LYS A 443 -10.56 21.20 -31.92
CA LYS A 443 -10.06 22.28 -32.77
C LYS A 443 -11.12 22.70 -33.80
N PRO A 444 -11.25 24.00 -34.14
CA PRO A 444 -12.20 24.48 -35.15
C PRO A 444 -11.80 24.04 -36.56
N ILE A 445 -12.77 23.59 -37.35
CA ILE A 445 -12.58 23.10 -38.73
C ILE A 445 -13.36 23.99 -39.69
N ARG A 446 -12.67 24.98 -40.27
CA ARG A 446 -13.30 25.99 -41.13
C ARG A 446 -13.99 25.41 -42.37
N SER A 447 -13.51 24.27 -42.88
CA SER A 447 -14.06 23.58 -44.05
C SER A 447 -15.40 22.88 -43.77
N ILE A 448 -15.78 22.68 -42.51
CA ILE A 448 -17.02 22.02 -42.10
C ILE A 448 -17.87 23.01 -41.30
N LYS A 449 -18.98 23.48 -41.89
CA LYS A 449 -19.81 24.55 -41.31
C LYS A 449 -20.19 24.31 -39.84
N SER A 450 -20.60 23.08 -39.51
CA SER A 450 -21.02 22.69 -38.15
C SER A 450 -19.88 22.64 -37.13
N LEU A 451 -18.63 22.59 -37.58
CA LEU A 451 -17.40 22.58 -36.78
C LEU A 451 -16.56 23.86 -36.98
N SER A 452 -17.06 24.85 -37.72
CA SER A 452 -16.28 26.03 -38.09
C SER A 452 -16.05 27.00 -36.93
N LYS A 453 -16.94 26.99 -35.93
CA LYS A 453 -16.95 27.90 -34.79
C LYS A 453 -16.78 27.21 -33.43
N ILE A 454 -16.64 25.89 -33.39
CA ILE A 454 -16.43 25.18 -32.11
C ILE A 454 -15.19 25.74 -31.40
N PRO A 455 -15.22 25.85 -30.07
CA PRO A 455 -14.09 26.38 -29.32
C PRO A 455 -12.89 25.44 -29.41
N GLU A 456 -11.69 26.01 -29.45
CA GLU A 456 -10.45 25.26 -29.28
C GLU A 456 -10.20 25.01 -27.79
N MET A 457 -10.25 23.74 -27.38
CA MET A 457 -10.10 23.34 -25.98
C MET A 457 -9.81 21.84 -25.81
N VAL A 458 -9.35 21.46 -24.63
CA VAL A 458 -9.36 20.06 -24.18
C VAL A 458 -10.75 19.77 -23.60
N PHE A 459 -11.58 19.07 -24.36
CA PHE A 459 -12.99 18.83 -24.08
C PHE A 459 -13.17 17.55 -23.23
N PRO A 460 -13.65 17.64 -21.97
CA PRO A 460 -13.90 16.46 -21.13
C PRO A 460 -14.96 15.53 -21.72
N LEU A 461 -14.68 14.22 -21.75
CA LEU A 461 -15.65 13.21 -22.17
C LEU A 461 -16.22 12.44 -20.97
N MET A 462 -15.31 11.91 -20.16
CA MET A 462 -15.63 11.15 -18.96
C MET A 462 -14.42 11.09 -18.03
N TRP A 463 -14.67 10.82 -16.75
CA TRP A 463 -13.62 10.36 -15.85
C TRP A 463 -14.00 9.04 -15.18
N ALA A 464 -12.97 8.34 -14.74
CA ALA A 464 -13.01 6.98 -14.28
C ALA A 464 -12.32 6.85 -12.93
N GLU A 465 -12.89 6.04 -12.05
CA GLU A 465 -12.25 5.54 -10.84
C GLU A 465 -12.25 4.00 -10.89
N GLU A 466 -11.07 3.39 -10.97
CA GLU A 466 -10.89 1.97 -10.71
C GLU A 466 -10.41 1.80 -9.27
N CYS A 467 -11.27 1.25 -8.41
CA CYS A 467 -10.97 1.10 -6.99
C CYS A 467 -11.15 -0.32 -6.49
N ALA A 468 -10.29 -0.72 -5.56
CA ALA A 468 -10.34 -2.02 -4.87
C ALA A 468 -9.97 -1.84 -3.40
N SER A 469 -10.61 -2.61 -2.52
CA SER A 469 -10.29 -2.67 -1.10
C SER A 469 -10.34 -4.11 -0.61
N LEU A 470 -9.53 -4.44 0.39
CA LEU A 470 -9.59 -5.77 1.01
C LEU A 470 -10.98 -5.95 1.59
N ASP A 471 -11.63 -7.06 1.25
CA ASP A 471 -12.91 -7.42 1.83
C ASP A 471 -12.74 -7.73 3.33
N ALA A 472 -13.85 -7.75 4.06
CA ALA A 472 -13.83 -7.90 5.51
C ALA A 472 -13.16 -9.21 5.97
N ASN A 473 -13.35 -10.32 5.24
CA ASN A 473 -12.79 -11.62 5.59
C ASN A 473 -11.28 -11.64 5.34
N SER A 474 -10.83 -11.19 4.17
CA SER A 474 -9.39 -11.06 3.86
C SER A 474 -8.69 -10.11 4.83
N MET A 475 -9.35 -9.00 5.20
CA MET A 475 -8.81 -8.04 6.15
C MET A 475 -8.72 -8.62 7.57
N GLN A 476 -9.70 -9.43 7.99
CA GLN A 476 -9.66 -10.17 9.26
C GLN A 476 -8.50 -11.16 9.30
N GLN A 477 -8.29 -11.95 8.24
CA GLN A 477 -7.18 -12.88 8.13
C GLN A 477 -5.83 -12.14 8.17
N PHE A 478 -5.73 -11.02 7.45
CA PHE A 478 -4.53 -10.20 7.45
C PHE A 478 -4.20 -9.64 8.85
N ARG A 479 -5.21 -9.13 9.57
CA ARG A 479 -5.05 -8.69 10.97
C ARG A 479 -4.59 -9.82 11.89
N ALA A 480 -5.19 -11.01 11.77
CA ALA A 480 -4.80 -12.17 12.56
C ALA A 480 -3.33 -12.55 12.31
N ALA A 481 -2.89 -12.56 11.05
CA ALA A 481 -1.50 -12.80 10.69
C ALA A 481 -0.54 -11.75 11.28
N LEU A 482 -0.92 -10.46 11.21
CA LEU A 482 -0.14 -9.38 11.82
C LEU A 482 -0.08 -9.50 13.35
N LEU A 483 -1.18 -9.89 14.01
CA LEU A 483 -1.23 -10.11 15.45
C LEU A 483 -0.31 -11.26 15.86
N LEU A 484 -0.31 -12.38 15.13
CA LEU A 484 0.60 -13.49 15.38
C LEU A 484 2.07 -13.06 15.27
N ILE A 485 2.41 -12.30 14.22
CA ILE A 485 3.77 -11.73 14.07
C ILE A 485 4.11 -10.84 15.27
N TRP A 486 3.18 -9.98 15.69
CA TRP A 486 3.38 -9.10 16.83
C TRP A 486 3.57 -9.89 18.14
N ILE A 487 2.78 -10.92 18.41
CA ILE A 487 2.93 -11.78 19.60
C ILE A 487 4.30 -12.47 19.60
N VAL A 488 4.72 -13.03 18.47
CA VAL A 488 6.03 -13.68 18.33
C VAL A 488 7.17 -12.69 18.57
N GLU A 489 7.07 -11.48 18.01
CA GLU A 489 8.07 -10.44 18.27
C GLU A 489 8.05 -9.94 19.71
N PHE A 490 6.88 -9.71 20.28
CA PHE A 490 6.73 -9.22 21.65
C PHE A 490 7.29 -10.21 22.65
N THR A 491 6.95 -11.50 22.50
CA THR A 491 7.47 -12.57 23.35
C THR A 491 8.99 -12.68 23.25
N ALA A 492 9.54 -12.62 22.04
CA ALA A 492 10.99 -12.71 21.86
C ALA A 492 11.77 -11.46 22.31
N LYS A 493 11.24 -10.25 22.08
CA LYS A 493 11.89 -8.98 22.44
C LYS A 493 11.82 -8.69 23.92
N TRP A 494 10.73 -9.08 24.59
CA TRP A 494 10.46 -8.65 25.96
C TRP A 494 10.37 -9.82 26.95
N ILE A 495 9.60 -10.87 26.62
CA ILE A 495 9.36 -11.96 27.57
C ILE A 495 10.62 -12.83 27.75
N LEU A 496 11.29 -13.24 26.67
CA LEU A 496 12.51 -14.06 26.75
C LEU A 496 13.66 -13.34 27.50
N PRO A 497 14.02 -12.08 27.18
CA PRO A 497 14.96 -11.32 27.99
C PRO A 497 14.48 -11.09 29.42
N GLY A 498 13.19 -10.86 29.64
CA GLY A 498 12.61 -10.69 30.98
C GLY A 498 12.78 -11.92 31.87
N ILE A 499 12.51 -13.12 31.33
CA ILE A 499 12.67 -14.39 32.06
C ILE A 499 14.15 -14.64 32.38
N THR A 500 15.06 -14.40 31.43
CA THR A 500 16.51 -14.58 31.66
C THR A 500 17.07 -13.59 32.67
N LEU A 501 16.59 -12.34 32.66
CA LEU A 501 16.93 -11.34 33.67
C LEU A 501 16.39 -11.72 35.05
N MET A 502 15.13 -12.16 35.15
CA MET A 502 14.53 -12.61 36.40
C MET A 502 15.31 -13.80 36.97
N ALA A 503 15.65 -14.80 36.15
CA ALA A 503 16.47 -15.93 36.56
C ALA A 503 17.86 -15.48 37.07
N LEU A 504 18.50 -14.52 36.40
CA LEU A 504 19.77 -13.93 36.83
C LEU A 504 19.62 -13.24 38.20
N THR A 505 18.59 -12.42 38.40
CA THR A 505 18.36 -11.72 39.67
C THR A 505 18.10 -12.69 40.83
N VAL A 506 17.25 -13.71 40.64
CA VAL A 506 16.98 -14.75 41.65
C VAL A 506 18.25 -15.54 41.97
N PHE A 507 19.06 -15.87 40.96
CA PHE A 507 20.33 -16.56 41.15
C PHE A 507 21.32 -15.74 41.99
N VAL A 508 21.48 -14.45 41.65
CA VAL A 508 22.35 -13.52 42.39
C VAL A 508 21.83 -13.32 43.82
N ALA A 509 20.51 -13.10 44.00
CA ALA A 509 19.89 -12.92 45.31
C ALA A 509 20.05 -14.16 46.21
N ARG A 510 19.87 -15.38 45.68
CA ARG A 510 20.12 -16.62 46.43
C ARG A 510 21.58 -16.76 46.85
N LYS A 511 22.53 -16.34 46.00
CA LYS A 511 23.97 -16.41 46.32
C LYS A 511 24.44 -15.34 47.28
N LEU A 512 23.82 -14.15 47.28
CA LEU A 512 24.08 -13.08 48.24
C LEU A 512 23.36 -13.31 49.58
N GLY A 513 22.14 -13.86 49.56
CA GLY A 513 21.29 -14.15 50.71
C GLY A 513 21.69 -15.38 51.55
N CYS A 514 22.58 -16.25 51.06
CA CYS A 514 23.16 -17.35 51.83
C CYS A 514 24.22 -16.93 52.88
N LYS A 515 24.45 -15.62 53.10
CA LYS A 515 25.21 -15.11 54.24
C LYS A 515 24.28 -14.71 55.40
N ARG A 516 23.50 -15.64 55.96
CA ARG A 516 22.97 -15.48 57.33
C ARG A 516 23.97 -16.12 58.30
N VAL A 517 24.61 -15.27 59.09
CA VAL A 517 25.47 -15.66 60.21
C VAL A 517 24.64 -16.48 61.19
N ALA A 518 25.02 -17.74 61.42
CA ALA A 518 24.47 -18.54 62.51
C ALA A 518 25.06 -18.03 63.85
N PRO A 519 24.26 -17.75 64.89
CA PRO A 519 24.81 -17.42 66.20
C PRO A 519 25.43 -18.68 66.82
N ARG A 520 26.72 -18.62 67.15
CA ARG A 520 27.43 -19.68 67.86
C ARG A 520 27.16 -19.49 69.36
N HIS A 521 26.39 -20.40 69.97
CA HIS A 521 26.29 -20.48 71.43
C HIS A 521 27.63 -21.01 71.99
N GLU A 522 28.34 -20.18 72.75
CA GLU A 522 29.42 -20.62 73.64
C GLU A 522 28.84 -20.98 75.01
N TYR A 523 29.01 -22.23 75.42
CA TYR A 523 28.76 -22.69 76.79
C TYR A 523 29.96 -22.32 77.66
N TYR A 524 29.74 -21.51 78.70
CA TYR A 524 30.69 -21.39 79.82
C TYR A 524 30.36 -22.46 80.87
N LEU A 525 31.24 -23.46 80.99
CA LEU A 525 31.30 -24.36 82.14
C LEU A 525 31.83 -23.57 83.34
N THR A 526 30.98 -23.33 84.34
CA THR A 526 31.43 -23.00 85.70
C THR A 526 31.10 -24.17 86.62
N ASN A 527 32.16 -24.80 87.12
CA ASN A 527 32.11 -25.80 88.17
C ASN A 527 31.50 -25.19 89.43
N ASN A 528 30.53 -25.87 90.04
CA ASN A 528 30.34 -25.82 91.49
C ASN A 528 29.99 -27.22 92.00
N VAL A 529 30.80 -27.64 92.97
CA VAL A 529 30.74 -28.87 93.75
C VAL A 529 29.76 -28.66 94.90
N VAL A 530 28.94 -29.67 95.22
CA VAL A 530 28.64 -30.24 96.56
C VAL A 530 27.52 -31.29 96.40
N PRO A 531 27.51 -32.40 97.18
CA PRO A 531 27.00 -33.69 96.71
C PRO A 531 25.74 -34.21 97.43
N ALA A 532 25.18 -35.27 96.83
CA ALA A 532 24.72 -36.52 97.46
C ALA A 532 23.20 -36.87 97.51
N PHE A 533 22.97 -38.17 97.26
CA PHE A 533 21.81 -39.05 97.50
C PHE A 533 20.59 -38.93 96.56
N THR A 534 20.00 -39.99 95.98
CA THR A 534 20.30 -41.43 95.75
C THR A 534 19.22 -42.00 94.83
N ASN A 535 19.59 -43.00 94.01
CA ASN A 535 18.83 -44.15 93.50
C ASN A 535 17.53 -43.98 92.66
N GLY A 536 17.53 -44.60 91.47
CA GLY A 536 16.31 -45.22 90.95
C GLY A 536 16.17 -45.42 89.43
N LYS A 537 16.77 -46.51 88.91
CA LYS A 537 16.31 -47.38 87.81
C LYS A 537 15.97 -46.81 86.41
N VAL A 538 16.70 -47.33 85.44
CA VAL A 538 16.39 -47.38 84.00
C VAL A 538 15.51 -48.60 83.70
N SER A 539 14.51 -48.46 82.83
CA SER A 539 14.03 -49.54 81.94
C SER A 539 13.28 -48.97 80.73
N HIS A 540 13.64 -49.51 79.57
CA HIS A 540 13.09 -49.31 78.22
C HIS A 540 11.59 -49.65 78.09
N VAL A 541 10.94 -49.14 77.01
CA VAL A 541 10.06 -49.85 76.03
C VAL A 541 9.43 -48.82 75.03
N PRO A 542 9.02 -49.22 73.79
CA PRO A 542 9.24 -48.45 72.56
C PRO A 542 7.96 -47.90 71.86
N GLU A 543 8.19 -47.38 70.64
CA GLU A 543 7.27 -46.91 69.61
C GLU A 543 6.00 -47.75 69.37
N SER A 544 4.88 -47.05 69.10
CA SER A 544 3.78 -47.59 68.32
C SER A 544 3.36 -46.63 67.20
N LYS A 545 3.43 -47.11 65.96
CA LYS A 545 2.70 -46.59 64.79
C LYS A 545 1.19 -46.82 64.97
N ARG A 546 0.37 -45.89 64.49
CA ARG A 546 -0.97 -46.24 63.98
C ARG A 546 -1.41 -45.27 62.87
N SER A 547 -1.82 -45.88 61.77
CA SER A 547 -2.43 -45.37 60.55
C SER A 547 -3.97 -45.48 60.62
N MET A 548 -4.64 -45.02 59.54
CA MET A 548 -6.08 -45.10 59.16
C MET A 548 -6.91 -43.85 59.49
N GLU A 549 -7.91 -43.44 58.71
CA GLU A 549 -8.33 -43.56 57.31
C GLU A 549 -9.57 -42.62 57.18
N LEU A 550 -10.10 -42.43 55.96
CA LEU A 550 -11.19 -41.53 55.58
C LEU A 550 -12.55 -41.81 56.26
N ASP A 551 -13.43 -40.79 56.33
CA ASP A 551 -14.80 -40.90 55.79
C ASP A 551 -15.52 -39.54 55.58
N GLU A 552 -16.47 -39.53 54.64
CA GLU A 552 -17.30 -38.43 54.12
C GLU A 552 -18.48 -38.00 55.04
N ASN A 553 -18.99 -36.76 54.89
CA ASN A 553 -20.42 -36.40 54.62
C ASN A 553 -20.77 -34.88 54.77
N VAL A 554 -21.07 -34.21 53.64
CA VAL A 554 -22.25 -33.37 53.18
C VAL A 554 -23.17 -32.70 54.27
N PRO A 555 -23.78 -31.47 54.13
CA PRO A 555 -24.57 -31.00 52.96
C PRO A 555 -24.66 -29.50 52.56
N LEU A 556 -25.39 -29.33 51.43
CA LEU A 556 -25.74 -28.19 50.55
C LEU A 556 -26.59 -27.03 51.11
N SER A 557 -26.51 -25.85 50.43
CA SER A 557 -27.60 -24.98 49.90
C SER A 557 -27.04 -23.59 49.53
N VAL A 558 -27.48 -22.73 48.59
CA VAL A 558 -28.52 -22.64 47.53
C VAL A 558 -28.17 -21.40 46.65
N TYR A 559 -28.51 -21.42 45.35
CA TYR A 559 -28.41 -20.38 44.28
C TYR A 559 -29.50 -19.28 44.40
N PRO A 560 -29.47 -18.09 43.70
CA PRO A 560 -29.71 -17.95 42.23
C PRO A 560 -28.88 -16.84 41.52
N GLN A 561 -28.35 -17.05 40.30
CA GLN A 561 -28.92 -16.79 38.94
C GLN A 561 -29.56 -15.40 38.69
N PHE A 562 -29.03 -14.69 37.69
CA PHE A 562 -29.66 -13.57 36.99
C PHE A 562 -29.63 -13.83 35.49
N GLU A 563 -30.82 -13.75 34.89
CA GLU A 563 -31.14 -13.92 33.48
C GLU A 563 -30.85 -12.66 32.63
N THR A 564 -30.55 -12.92 31.37
CA THR A 564 -30.70 -12.06 30.18
C THR A 564 -32.16 -11.96 29.75
N GLU A 565 -32.63 -10.82 29.20
CA GLU A 565 -33.37 -10.72 27.91
C GLU A 565 -33.84 -9.26 27.56
N PRO A 566 -34.38 -8.97 26.34
CA PRO A 566 -33.98 -7.84 25.49
C PRO A 566 -35.02 -6.72 25.30
N SER A 567 -34.62 -5.66 24.58
CA SER A 567 -35.44 -4.82 23.69
C SER A 567 -34.57 -4.02 22.73
#